data_AF-A0A3Q4MXJ7-F1
#
_entry.id   AF-A0A3Q4MXJ7-F1
#
_cell.length_a   1.000
_cell.length_b   1.000
_cell.length_c   1.000
_cell.angle_alpha   90.00
_cell.angle_beta   90.00
_cell.angle_gamma   90.00
#
_symmetry.space_group_name_H-M   'P 1'
#
loop_
_entity.id
_entity.type
_entity.pdbx_description
1 polymer ?
#
loop_
_entity_poly.entity_id
_entity_poly.type
_entity_poly.pdbx_seq_one_letter_code
_entity_poly.pdbx_strand_id
1 'polypeptide(L)'
;MKDRYLVSARQDGFHVNSRQFSYPNSKLTRFPVPEEKVPWEVLKLFFSTTKSPVVMNGNPGGRTGISGRGALSCLGPNLSVELVITRWRDSEKSVLEYLAVSEKCLNHSREKGSILPGLKLYINMISINLNTDNAWVEMTVLNIHLDRKSQVMVDINNTVTSSVLHNGALQWQEVSSKATLGSNQRESLRLAAALHNRKF
;
A
#
# COMPACT_ATOMS: atom_id res chain seq x y z
N MET A 1 -9.52 -2.98 -22.70
CA MET A 1 -9.33 -2.63 -21.28
C MET A 1 -10.73 -2.49 -20.68
N LYS A 2 -11.27 -3.57 -20.14
CA LYS A 2 -12.56 -3.55 -19.45
C LYS A 2 -12.24 -3.70 -17.97
N ASP A 3 -12.71 -2.73 -17.20
CA ASP A 3 -12.79 -2.75 -15.74
C ASP A 3 -11.52 -2.28 -14.99
N ARG A 4 -11.51 -0.97 -14.68
CA ARG A 4 -10.63 -0.35 -13.68
C ARG A 4 -11.46 -0.11 -12.44
N TYR A 5 -11.01 -0.64 -11.30
CA TYR A 5 -11.67 -0.40 -10.02
C TYR A 5 -10.69 0.30 -9.08
N LEU A 6 -11.13 1.43 -8.54
CA LEU A 6 -10.45 2.13 -7.45
C LEU A 6 -11.08 1.66 -6.14
N VAL A 7 -10.25 1.15 -5.24
CA VAL A 7 -10.69 0.80 -3.88
C VAL A 7 -9.82 1.57 -2.90
N SER A 8 -10.45 2.41 -2.08
CA SER A 8 -9.78 3.07 -0.95
C SER A 8 -9.79 2.09 0.22
N ALA A 9 -8.62 1.57 0.60
CA ALA A 9 -8.48 0.75 1.79
C ALA A 9 -8.30 1.66 3.01
N ARG A 10 -9.26 1.65 3.93
CA ARG A 10 -9.09 2.24 5.26
C ARG A 10 -8.58 1.13 6.19
N GLN A 11 -7.49 1.40 6.89
CA GLN A 11 -7.03 0.50 7.96
C GLN A 11 -7.92 0.69 9.18
N ASP A 12 -8.51 -0.39 9.68
CA ASP A 12 -9.16 -0.41 10.98
C ASP A 12 -8.09 -0.66 12.07
N GLY A 13 -7.88 0.32 12.96
CA GLY A 13 -6.95 0.25 14.09
C GLY A 13 -5.88 1.35 14.11
N PHE A 14 -5.18 1.50 15.25
CA PHE A 14 -4.11 2.49 15.37
C PHE A 14 -2.88 2.15 14.51
N HIS A 15 -2.25 3.17 13.92
CA HIS A 15 -1.03 3.01 13.10
C HIS A 15 0.19 2.62 13.96
N VAL A 16 0.35 1.35 14.30
CA VAL A 16 1.52 0.86 15.06
C VAL A 16 2.83 1.17 14.31
N ASN A 17 2.80 0.97 12.99
CA ASN A 17 3.94 1.15 12.10
C ASN A 17 4.46 2.60 12.04
N SER A 18 3.59 3.60 12.13
CA SER A 18 4.04 5.01 12.16
C SER A 18 4.48 5.47 13.55
N ARG A 19 4.54 4.59 14.55
CA ARG A 19 5.06 4.87 15.91
C ARG A 19 6.34 4.12 16.24
N GLN A 20 6.97 3.46 15.26
CA GLN A 20 8.26 2.79 15.45
C GLN A 20 9.32 3.79 15.93
N PHE A 21 10.10 3.41 16.96
CA PHE A 21 11.04 4.31 17.64
C PHE A 21 12.02 5.01 16.69
N SER A 22 12.58 4.29 15.71
CA SER A 22 13.51 4.87 14.74
C SER A 22 12.77 5.41 13.53
N TYR A 23 13.04 6.66 13.14
CA TYR A 23 12.50 7.22 11.90
C TYR A 23 13.34 6.74 10.70
N PRO A 24 12.72 6.12 9.66
CA PRO A 24 13.46 5.48 8.57
C PRO A 24 14.50 6.38 7.89
N ASN A 25 15.65 5.81 7.55
CA ASN A 25 16.75 6.48 6.84
C ASN A 25 17.23 7.79 7.47
N SER A 26 17.10 7.92 8.80
CA SER A 26 17.51 9.11 9.53
C SER A 26 18.09 8.75 10.91
N LYS A 27 18.74 9.72 11.55
CA LYS A 27 19.15 9.62 12.97
C LYS A 27 18.04 10.08 13.93
N LEU A 28 16.87 10.45 13.42
CA LEU A 28 15.76 10.93 14.24
C LEU A 28 15.04 9.77 14.88
N THR A 29 14.61 9.98 16.12
CA THR A 29 13.77 9.05 16.87
C THR A 29 12.41 9.68 17.12
N ARG A 30 11.38 8.84 17.21
CA ARG A 30 10.02 9.22 17.59
C ARG A 30 9.89 9.22 19.10
N PHE A 31 9.12 10.17 19.61
CA PHE A 31 8.67 10.14 21.01
C PHE A 31 7.74 8.93 21.21
N PRO A 32 7.88 8.15 22.30
CA PRO A 32 6.98 7.05 22.59
C PRO A 32 5.53 7.55 22.76
N VAL A 33 4.61 7.04 21.94
CA VAL A 33 3.17 7.35 22.04
C VAL A 33 2.41 6.11 22.49
N PRO A 34 2.03 6.02 23.78
CA PRO A 34 1.12 4.97 24.28
C PRO A 34 -0.21 4.97 23.54
N GLU A 35 -0.86 3.82 23.51
CA GLU A 35 -2.11 3.61 22.75
C GLU A 35 -3.22 4.57 23.18
N GLU A 36 -3.34 4.81 24.49
CA GLU A 36 -4.30 5.73 25.08
C GLU A 36 -4.02 7.20 24.75
N LYS A 37 -2.87 7.53 24.17
CA LYS A 37 -2.49 8.89 23.75
C LYS A 37 -2.46 9.06 22.23
N VAL A 38 -2.77 8.01 21.46
CA VAL A 38 -2.81 8.09 19.99
C VAL A 38 -3.92 9.02 19.49
N PRO A 39 -5.20 8.90 19.95
CA PRO A 39 -6.25 9.78 19.47
C PRO A 39 -6.01 11.24 19.84
N TRP A 40 -6.25 12.17 18.92
CA TRP A 40 -6.05 13.60 19.16
C TRP A 40 -6.89 14.11 20.35
N GLU A 41 -8.05 13.49 20.57
CA GLU A 41 -9.11 13.86 21.53
C GLU A 41 -8.73 13.68 23.00
N VAL A 42 -7.68 12.92 23.31
CA VAL A 42 -7.30 12.57 24.69
C VAL A 42 -7.03 13.81 25.57
N LEU A 43 -6.65 14.94 24.95
CA LEU A 43 -6.41 16.23 25.63
C LEU A 43 -7.67 17.11 25.81
N LYS A 44 -8.82 16.76 25.22
CA LYS A 44 -10.05 17.57 25.32
C LYS A 44 -10.63 17.61 26.74
N LEU A 45 -10.28 16.65 27.61
CA LEU A 45 -10.80 16.57 28.98
C LEU A 45 -10.19 17.61 29.94
N PHE A 46 -9.05 18.23 29.62
CA PHE A 46 -8.38 19.19 30.52
C PHE A 46 -8.65 20.67 30.21
N PHE A 47 -9.21 21.00 29.04
CA PHE A 47 -9.42 22.38 28.58
C PHE A 47 -10.89 22.71 28.27
N SER A 48 -11.85 22.07 28.95
CA SER A 48 -13.28 22.37 28.78
C SER A 48 -13.70 23.66 29.48
N THR A 49 -13.13 24.80 29.06
CA THR A 49 -13.63 26.13 29.46
C THR A 49 -13.71 27.14 28.33
N THR A 50 -13.32 26.83 27.08
CA THR A 50 -13.59 27.72 25.96
C THR A 50 -14.26 26.99 24.80
N LYS A 51 -15.48 27.43 24.49
CA LYS A 51 -16.29 26.96 23.37
C LYS A 51 -15.60 27.31 22.04
N SER A 52 -14.81 26.38 21.53
CA SER A 52 -14.57 26.18 20.09
C SER A 52 -13.82 24.86 19.92
N PRO A 53 -14.34 23.87 19.16
CA PRO A 53 -13.54 22.70 18.83
C PRO A 53 -12.41 23.16 17.91
N VAL A 54 -11.20 23.32 18.46
CA VAL A 54 -9.99 23.41 17.64
C VAL A 54 -9.86 22.07 16.93
N VAL A 55 -10.28 22.03 15.67
CA VAL A 55 -9.98 20.91 14.77
C VAL A 55 -8.47 20.95 14.54
N MET A 56 -7.73 20.20 15.35
CA MET A 56 -6.31 19.98 15.12
C MET A 56 -6.17 19.26 13.78
N ASN A 57 -5.65 19.95 12.78
CA ASN A 57 -5.46 19.46 11.40
C ASN A 57 -4.25 18.50 11.33
N GLY A 58 -4.23 17.50 12.20
CA GLY A 58 -3.18 16.50 12.35
C GLY A 58 -3.50 15.22 11.58
N ASN A 59 -2.52 14.33 11.51
CA ASN A 59 -2.66 13.02 10.87
C ASN A 59 -3.96 12.31 11.32
N PRO A 60 -4.84 11.89 10.40
CA PRO A 60 -6.12 11.23 10.72
C PRO A 60 -5.98 9.96 11.57
N GLY A 61 -4.84 9.26 11.48
CA GLY A 61 -4.57 8.09 12.32
C GLY A 61 -4.29 8.43 13.79
N GLY A 62 -3.97 9.69 14.10
CA GLY A 62 -3.58 10.15 15.43
C GLY A 62 -2.10 10.52 15.56
N ARG A 63 -1.63 10.64 16.80
CA ARG A 63 -0.24 10.98 17.13
C ARG A 63 0.74 9.89 16.68
N THR A 64 1.87 10.32 16.12
CA THR A 64 2.96 9.47 15.64
C THR A 64 4.23 9.63 16.46
N GLY A 65 4.32 10.69 17.28
CA GLY A 65 5.49 10.97 18.11
C GLY A 65 6.57 11.79 17.40
N ILE A 66 6.27 12.37 16.24
CA ILE A 66 7.14 13.29 15.53
C ILE A 66 6.32 14.32 14.74
N SER A 67 6.70 15.58 14.80
CA SER A 67 6.05 16.68 14.07
C SER A 67 6.82 17.07 12.81
N GLY A 68 6.18 17.89 11.97
CA GLY A 68 6.74 18.37 10.71
C GLY A 68 6.54 17.41 9.54
N ARG A 69 7.15 17.71 8.40
CA ARG A 69 6.94 16.96 7.14
C ARG A 69 7.65 15.60 7.10
N GLY A 70 8.77 15.47 7.81
CA GLY A 70 9.64 14.30 7.67
C GLY A 70 10.18 14.14 6.24
N ALA A 71 10.25 12.90 5.77
CA ALA A 71 10.73 12.53 4.43
C ALA A 71 9.64 12.57 3.33
N LEU A 72 8.41 12.97 3.67
CA LEU A 72 7.29 13.07 2.73
C LEU A 72 7.41 14.31 1.83
N SER A 73 6.75 14.34 0.67
CA SER A 73 6.90 15.44 -0.30
C SER A 73 6.19 16.71 0.16
N CYS A 74 5.02 16.58 0.80
CA CYS A 74 4.25 17.69 1.35
C CYS A 74 3.74 17.42 2.77
N LEU A 75 3.34 18.50 3.46
CA LEU A 75 2.48 18.41 4.65
C LEU A 75 1.08 17.91 4.21
N GLY A 76 0.38 17.26 5.13
CA GLY A 76 -0.92 16.66 4.85
C GLY A 76 -0.82 15.34 4.08
N PRO A 77 -1.81 15.01 3.24
CA PRO A 77 -1.88 13.73 2.53
C PRO A 77 -0.86 13.66 1.38
N ASN A 78 -0.16 12.53 1.31
CA ASN A 78 0.76 12.16 0.24
C ASN A 78 0.21 10.88 -0.41
N LEU A 79 -0.13 10.95 -1.70
CA LEU A 79 -0.75 9.81 -2.39
C LEU A 79 0.26 8.68 -2.60
N SER A 80 -0.13 7.48 -2.19
CA SER A 80 0.51 6.22 -2.56
C SER A 80 -0.56 5.30 -3.18
N VAL A 81 -0.19 4.57 -4.22
CA VAL A 81 -1.08 3.69 -4.97
C VAL A 81 -0.54 2.26 -4.97
N GLU A 82 -1.31 1.33 -4.45
CA GLU A 82 -1.00 -0.09 -4.55
C GLU A 82 -1.62 -0.64 -5.83
N LEU A 83 -0.79 -1.16 -6.73
CA LEU A 83 -1.27 -1.77 -7.96
C LEU A 83 -1.45 -3.28 -7.78
N VAL A 84 -2.67 -3.75 -7.99
CA VAL A 84 -3.00 -5.18 -8.05
C VAL A 84 -3.31 -5.52 -9.51
N ILE A 85 -2.47 -6.35 -10.13
CA ILE A 85 -2.71 -6.83 -11.49
C ILE A 85 -3.29 -8.23 -11.40
N THR A 86 -4.49 -8.42 -11.93
CA THR A 86 -5.19 -9.72 -11.92
C THR A 86 -5.43 -10.26 -13.33
N ARG A 87 -5.56 -11.58 -13.44
CA ARG A 87 -6.01 -12.27 -14.66
C ARG A 87 -6.78 -13.53 -14.32
N TRP A 88 -7.59 -14.00 -15.26
CA TRP A 88 -8.07 -15.38 -15.22
C TRP A 88 -7.01 -16.32 -15.79
N ARG A 89 -6.81 -17.46 -15.13
CA ARG A 89 -5.93 -18.53 -15.62
C ARG A 89 -6.42 -19.09 -16.97
N ASP A 90 -7.73 -19.30 -17.08
CA ASP A 90 -8.38 -19.90 -18.26
C ASP A 90 -9.63 -19.11 -18.71
N SER A 91 -10.23 -19.53 -19.83
CA SER A 91 -11.46 -18.94 -20.37
C SER A 91 -12.68 -19.20 -19.50
N GLU A 92 -12.69 -20.34 -18.80
CA GLU A 92 -13.74 -20.76 -17.87
C GLU A 92 -13.71 -19.98 -16.56
N LYS A 93 -12.73 -19.06 -16.43
CA LYS A 93 -12.49 -18.23 -15.26
C LYS A 93 -12.28 -19.07 -14.01
N SER A 94 -11.73 -20.28 -14.10
CA SER A 94 -11.69 -21.23 -12.98
C SER A 94 -10.93 -20.68 -11.76
N VAL A 95 -9.78 -20.06 -12.02
CA VAL A 95 -8.88 -19.51 -11.01
C VAL A 95 -8.48 -18.08 -11.36
N LEU A 96 -8.64 -17.20 -10.38
CA LEU A 96 -8.15 -15.82 -10.44
C LEU A 96 -6.70 -15.80 -9.95
N GLU A 97 -5.83 -15.18 -10.73
CA GLU A 97 -4.42 -15.02 -10.41
C GLU A 97 -4.07 -13.54 -10.28
N TYR A 98 -3.07 -13.26 -9.45
CA TYR A 98 -2.44 -11.95 -9.34
C TYR A 98 -0.95 -12.03 -9.65
N LEU A 99 -0.37 -10.92 -10.10
CA LEU A 99 1.04 -10.85 -10.41
C LEU A 99 1.84 -10.54 -9.13
N ALA A 100 2.59 -11.53 -8.63
CA ALA A 100 3.44 -11.40 -7.46
C ALA A 100 4.88 -11.04 -7.85
N VAL A 101 5.48 -10.13 -7.08
CA VAL A 101 6.88 -9.70 -7.22
C VAL A 101 7.65 -10.19 -6.00
N SER A 102 8.79 -10.86 -6.21
CA SER A 102 9.65 -11.32 -5.11
C SER A 102 10.37 -10.15 -4.41
N GLU A 103 10.57 -10.26 -3.10
CA GLU A 103 11.25 -9.23 -2.28
C GLU A 103 12.69 -8.96 -2.74
N LYS A 104 13.38 -9.99 -3.23
CA LYS A 104 14.76 -9.86 -3.77
C LYS A 104 14.82 -8.88 -4.96
N CYS A 105 13.74 -8.80 -5.74
CA CYS A 105 13.64 -7.89 -6.88
C CYS A 105 13.15 -6.50 -6.50
N LEU A 106 12.35 -6.37 -5.44
CA LEU A 106 12.01 -5.08 -4.85
C LEU A 106 13.28 -4.32 -4.43
N ASN A 107 14.23 -4.99 -3.76
CA ASN A 107 15.47 -4.35 -3.33
C ASN A 107 16.35 -3.87 -4.50
N HIS A 108 16.42 -4.65 -5.59
CA HIS A 108 17.15 -4.25 -6.81
C HIS A 108 16.43 -3.14 -7.60
N SER A 109 15.09 -3.12 -7.59
CA SER A 109 14.27 -2.14 -8.32
C SER A 109 14.23 -0.76 -7.67
N ARG A 110 14.49 -0.66 -6.35
CA ARG A 110 14.64 0.63 -5.64
C ARG A 110 15.80 1.47 -6.18
N GLU A 111 16.80 0.83 -6.79
CA GLU A 111 17.99 1.50 -7.35
C GLU A 111 17.88 1.77 -8.85
N LYS A 112 17.06 0.99 -9.60
CA LYS A 112 17.03 1.06 -11.07
C LYS A 112 15.69 1.41 -11.70
N GLY A 113 14.63 1.58 -10.91
CA GLY A 113 13.36 2.16 -11.35
C GLY A 113 12.76 1.46 -12.57
N SER A 114 12.13 0.29 -12.34
CA SER A 114 11.03 -0.36 -13.11
C SER A 114 11.27 -1.86 -13.29
N ILE A 115 10.27 -2.67 -12.98
CA ILE A 115 10.29 -4.14 -13.18
C ILE A 115 9.60 -4.53 -14.50
N LEU A 116 8.71 -3.68 -15.03
CA LEU A 116 8.00 -3.88 -16.29
C LEU A 116 8.24 -2.68 -17.23
N PRO A 117 8.58 -2.89 -18.51
CA PRO A 117 8.67 -1.82 -19.50
C PRO A 117 7.33 -1.09 -19.65
N GLY A 118 7.31 0.24 -19.50
CA GLY A 118 6.10 1.07 -19.64
C GLY A 118 5.25 1.22 -18.37
N LEU A 119 5.30 0.23 -17.47
CA LEU A 119 4.78 0.36 -16.10
C LEU A 119 5.90 0.87 -15.20
N LYS A 120 6.46 2.03 -15.57
CA LYS A 120 7.46 2.69 -14.75
C LYS A 120 6.90 2.76 -13.34
N LEU A 121 7.75 2.42 -12.37
CA LEU A 121 7.58 2.36 -10.92
C LEU A 121 7.00 3.67 -10.30
N TYR A 122 5.96 4.23 -10.92
CA TYR A 122 5.45 5.59 -10.78
C TYR A 122 4.67 5.77 -9.49
N ILE A 123 4.45 4.66 -8.80
CA ILE A 123 3.95 4.73 -7.46
C ILE A 123 5.10 4.36 -6.56
N ASN A 124 5.87 5.39 -6.24
CA ASN A 124 6.73 5.41 -5.09
C ASN A 124 5.88 4.89 -3.91
N MET A 125 6.05 3.63 -3.52
CA MET A 125 5.28 3.03 -2.42
C MET A 125 5.72 3.73 -1.14
N ILE A 126 5.09 4.86 -0.85
CA ILE A 126 5.46 5.67 0.29
C ILE A 126 5.10 4.86 1.53
N SER A 127 6.12 4.47 2.29
CA SER A 127 5.90 3.64 3.47
C SER A 127 5.16 4.44 4.54
N ILE A 128 4.14 3.83 5.13
CA ILE A 128 3.40 4.38 6.28
C ILE A 128 4.30 4.65 7.50
N ASN A 129 5.51 4.06 7.55
CA ASN A 129 6.51 4.34 8.59
C ASN A 129 7.10 5.76 8.44
N LEU A 130 6.81 6.47 7.34
CA LEU A 130 7.22 7.85 7.11
C LEU A 130 6.21 8.87 7.65
N ASN A 131 4.98 8.44 8.00
CA ASN A 131 3.94 9.34 8.50
C ASN A 131 4.42 10.07 9.76
N THR A 132 4.07 11.34 9.87
CA THR A 132 4.31 12.21 11.02
C THR A 132 2.97 12.72 11.55
N ASP A 133 3.01 13.61 12.54
CA ASP A 133 1.82 14.29 13.05
C ASP A 133 1.22 15.26 12.02
N ASN A 134 2.01 15.71 11.04
CA ASN A 134 1.63 16.75 10.07
C ASN A 134 1.68 16.31 8.60
N ALA A 135 2.13 15.09 8.29
CA ALA A 135 2.19 14.55 6.94
C ALA A 135 1.93 13.04 6.97
N TRP A 136 1.06 12.53 6.12
CA TRP A 136 0.68 11.10 6.10
C TRP A 136 0.50 10.58 4.68
N VAL A 137 0.61 9.28 4.53
CA VAL A 137 0.34 8.57 3.28
C VAL A 137 -1.14 8.21 3.20
N GLU A 138 -1.77 8.56 2.08
CA GLU A 138 -3.08 8.02 1.69
C GLU A 138 -2.88 6.95 0.64
N MET A 139 -3.26 5.72 0.97
CA MET A 139 -3.11 4.58 0.09
C MET A 139 -4.38 4.34 -0.72
N THR A 140 -4.25 4.29 -2.05
CA THR A 140 -5.32 3.89 -2.97
C THR A 140 -4.95 2.58 -3.64
N VAL A 141 -5.85 1.60 -3.66
CA VAL A 141 -5.63 0.35 -4.37
C VAL A 141 -6.22 0.47 -5.77
N LEU A 142 -5.39 0.27 -6.79
CA LEU A 142 -5.80 0.20 -8.19
C LEU A 142 -5.75 -1.26 -8.64
N ASN A 143 -6.90 -1.85 -8.93
CA ASN A 143 -6.96 -3.17 -9.57
C ASN A 143 -7.03 -3.00 -11.10
N ILE A 144 -6.09 -3.62 -11.81
CA ILE A 144 -6.11 -3.74 -13.27
C ILE A 144 -6.31 -5.22 -13.61
N HIS A 145 -7.47 -5.54 -14.17
CA HIS A 145 -7.76 -6.87 -14.67
C HIS A 145 -7.35 -6.98 -16.14
N LEU A 146 -6.48 -7.95 -16.46
CA LEU A 146 -5.97 -8.16 -17.81
C LEU A 146 -6.84 -9.14 -18.59
N ASP A 147 -7.17 -8.74 -19.82
CA ASP A 147 -7.74 -9.66 -20.81
C ASP A 147 -6.63 -10.56 -21.35
N ARG A 148 -6.87 -11.88 -21.33
CA ARG A 148 -5.95 -12.90 -21.84
C ARG A 148 -5.55 -12.67 -23.30
N LYS A 149 -6.42 -12.05 -24.09
CA LYS A 149 -6.18 -11.77 -25.52
C LYS A 149 -5.43 -10.44 -25.77
N SER A 150 -5.16 -9.66 -24.73
CA SER A 150 -4.50 -8.36 -24.89
C SER A 150 -3.01 -8.50 -25.17
N GLN A 151 -2.45 -7.59 -25.99
CA GLN A 151 -1.00 -7.55 -26.25
C GLN A 151 -0.20 -7.35 -24.95
N VAL A 152 -0.72 -6.52 -24.03
CA VAL A 152 -0.13 -6.30 -22.70
C VAL A 152 0.04 -7.61 -21.92
N MET A 153 -0.91 -8.54 -22.02
CA MET A 153 -0.82 -9.85 -21.38
C MET A 153 0.32 -10.69 -21.98
N VAL A 154 0.51 -10.64 -23.30
CA VAL A 154 1.60 -11.33 -23.99
C VAL A 154 2.94 -10.77 -23.53
N ASP A 155 3.09 -9.45 -23.50
CA ASP A 155 4.34 -8.77 -23.11
C ASP A 155 4.70 -9.06 -21.64
N ILE A 156 3.71 -9.06 -20.74
CA ILE A 156 3.90 -9.43 -19.33
C ILE A 156 4.29 -10.90 -19.22
N ASN A 157 3.65 -11.82 -19.94
CA ASN A 157 4.01 -13.24 -19.90
C ASN A 157 5.44 -13.49 -20.38
N ASN A 158 5.87 -12.80 -21.44
CA ASN A 158 7.25 -12.86 -21.91
C ASN A 158 8.21 -12.37 -20.82
N THR A 159 7.87 -11.26 -20.14
CA THR A 159 8.68 -10.72 -19.04
C THR A 159 8.74 -11.67 -17.84
N VAL A 160 7.60 -12.26 -17.43
CA VAL A 160 7.51 -13.27 -16.37
C VAL A 160 8.40 -14.46 -16.71
N THR A 161 8.31 -14.97 -17.94
CA THR A 161 9.10 -16.13 -18.40
C THR A 161 10.59 -15.84 -18.36
N SER A 162 11.02 -14.67 -18.86
CA SER A 162 12.42 -14.23 -18.77
C SER A 162 12.88 -14.07 -17.31
N SER A 163 11.98 -13.64 -16.41
CA SER A 163 12.30 -13.47 -14.99
C SER A 163 12.48 -14.81 -14.25
N VAL A 164 11.77 -15.87 -14.69
CA VAL A 164 11.90 -17.22 -14.15
C VAL A 164 13.28 -17.80 -14.45
N LEU A 165 13.86 -17.45 -15.60
CA LEU A 165 15.24 -17.81 -15.96
C LEU A 165 16.29 -17.07 -15.10
N HIS A 166 15.93 -15.95 -14.49
CA HIS A 166 16.81 -15.08 -13.70
C HIS A 166 16.37 -14.95 -12.22
N ASN A 167 15.95 -16.07 -11.60
CA ASN A 167 15.60 -16.23 -10.18
C ASN A 167 14.10 -16.20 -9.80
N GLY A 168 13.17 -16.30 -10.74
CA GLY A 168 11.74 -16.37 -10.39
C GLY A 168 11.18 -15.08 -9.79
N ALA A 169 11.75 -13.96 -10.22
CA ALA A 169 11.48 -12.62 -9.70
C ALA A 169 10.00 -12.21 -9.74
N LEU A 170 9.29 -12.64 -10.77
CA LEU A 170 7.92 -12.26 -11.08
C LEU A 170 7.13 -13.52 -11.42
N GLN A 171 6.01 -13.75 -10.74
CA GLN A 171 5.21 -14.96 -10.94
C GLN A 171 3.72 -14.69 -10.78
N TRP A 172 2.91 -15.37 -11.59
CA TRP A 172 1.47 -15.43 -11.37
C TRP A 172 1.17 -16.37 -10.23
N GLN A 173 0.39 -15.91 -9.25
CA GLN A 173 -0.02 -16.70 -8.09
C GLN A 173 -1.53 -16.67 -7.96
N GLU A 174 -2.11 -17.74 -7.42
CA GLU A 174 -3.54 -17.82 -7.16
C GLU A 174 -3.96 -16.83 -6.08
N VAL A 175 -5.07 -16.13 -6.32
CA VAL A 175 -5.70 -15.28 -5.31
C VAL A 175 -6.30 -16.17 -4.23
N SER A 176 -5.73 -16.14 -3.03
CA SER A 176 -6.14 -16.97 -1.91
C SER A 176 -5.82 -16.32 -0.56
N SER A 177 -6.66 -16.55 0.45
CA SER A 177 -6.39 -16.24 1.86
C SER A 177 -5.11 -16.90 2.41
N LYS A 178 -4.61 -17.96 1.77
CA LYS A 178 -3.35 -18.63 2.13
C LYS A 178 -2.10 -17.93 1.61
N ALA A 179 -2.24 -16.86 0.80
CA ALA A 179 -1.10 -16.12 0.28
C ALA A 179 -0.29 -15.48 1.42
N THR A 180 1.04 -15.65 1.37
CA THR A 180 1.99 -15.07 2.33
C THR A 180 2.19 -13.58 2.02
N LEU A 181 1.23 -12.76 2.43
CA LEU A 181 1.21 -11.30 2.22
C LEU A 181 1.13 -10.55 3.55
N GLY A 182 1.61 -9.30 3.54
CA GLY A 182 1.38 -8.37 4.64
C GLY A 182 -0.11 -8.05 4.82
N SER A 183 -0.52 -7.57 5.99
CA SER A 183 -1.94 -7.32 6.31
C SER A 183 -2.64 -6.43 5.29
N ASN A 184 -1.98 -5.36 4.82
CA ASN A 184 -2.55 -4.43 3.84
C ASN A 184 -2.71 -5.08 2.46
N GLN A 185 -1.66 -5.73 1.98
CA GLN A 185 -1.66 -6.45 0.71
C GLN A 185 -2.74 -7.54 0.70
N ARG A 186 -2.95 -8.22 1.84
CA ARG A 186 -4.01 -9.21 2.00
C ARG A 186 -5.40 -8.58 1.83
N GLU A 187 -5.64 -7.42 2.43
CA GLU A 187 -6.93 -6.73 2.27
C GLU A 187 -7.11 -6.21 0.84
N SER A 188 -6.09 -5.63 0.24
CA SER A 188 -6.08 -5.22 -1.17
C SER A 188 -6.43 -6.38 -2.11
N LEU A 189 -5.85 -7.56 -1.85
CA LEU A 189 -6.11 -8.77 -2.62
C LEU A 189 -7.52 -9.34 -2.36
N ARG A 190 -8.02 -9.28 -1.13
CA ARG A 190 -9.40 -9.64 -0.76
C ARG A 190 -10.42 -8.77 -1.50
N LEU A 191 -10.19 -7.47 -1.55
CA LEU A 191 -11.02 -6.52 -2.28
C LEU A 191 -10.98 -6.79 -3.79
N ALA A 192 -9.81 -7.09 -4.35
CA ALA A 192 -9.67 -7.51 -5.74
C ALA A 192 -10.46 -8.80 -6.04
N ALA A 193 -10.41 -9.80 -5.15
CA ALA A 193 -11.18 -11.04 -5.28
C ALA A 193 -12.69 -10.78 -5.31
N ALA A 194 -13.17 -9.89 -4.42
CA ALA A 194 -14.59 -9.53 -4.33
C ALA A 194 -15.13 -8.89 -5.62
N LEU A 195 -14.33 -8.05 -6.30
CA LEU A 195 -14.69 -7.48 -7.61
C LEU A 195 -14.95 -8.53 -8.69
N HIS A 196 -14.40 -9.72 -8.52
CA HIS A 196 -14.54 -10.84 -9.45
C HIS A 196 -15.47 -11.95 -8.93
N ASN A 197 -16.26 -11.69 -7.88
CA ASN A 197 -17.13 -12.66 -7.21
C ASN A 197 -16.38 -13.93 -6.76
N ARG A 198 -15.12 -13.79 -6.36
CA ARG A 198 -14.29 -14.90 -5.87
C ARG A 198 -14.20 -14.88 -4.36
N LYS A 199 -14.24 -16.09 -3.77
CA LYS A 199 -13.95 -16.29 -2.35
C LYS A 199 -12.45 -16.07 -2.13
N PHE A 200 -12.12 -15.42 -1.02
CA PHE A 200 -10.76 -15.16 -0.58
C PHE A 200 -10.42 -16.07 0.58
#